data_AF-A0AAN0KAI6-F1
#
_entry.id   AF-A0AAN0KAI6-F1
#
_cell.length_a   1.000
_cell.length_b   1.000
_cell.length_c   1.000
_cell.angle_alpha   90.00
_cell.angle_beta   90.00
_cell.angle_gamma   90.00
#
_symmetry.space_group_name_H-M   'P 1'
#
loop_
_entity.id
_entity.type
_entity.pdbx_description
1 polymer ?
#
loop_
_entity_poly.entity_id
_entity_poly.type
_entity_poly.pdbx_seq_one_letter_code
_entity_poly.pdbx_strand_id
1 'polypeptide(L)'
;MNMTFQSFLINGRTSFVFGEFYETVLGGLKNSKSFELDRRSGSFAIYYMGIEFLFDNYKLCLVQYEISRVLQLYVNKNKITGSTSIDDFKGYLDEIDIRYLEEEKDGQIILITNQGVKIYFEENLFSTAMKSW
;
A
#
# COMPACT_ATOMS: atom_id res chain seq x y z
N MET A 1 -17.64 10.96 0.14
CA MET A 1 -17.40 9.58 0.63
C MET A 1 -15.92 9.52 1.00
N ASN A 2 -15.56 9.20 2.26
CA ASN A 2 -14.15 9.03 2.63
C ASN A 2 -13.65 7.69 2.07
N MET A 3 -12.88 7.75 0.99
CA MET A 3 -12.22 6.57 0.41
C MET A 3 -11.01 6.21 1.30
N THR A 4 -10.92 4.96 1.78
CA THR A 4 -9.77 4.51 2.57
C THR A 4 -8.62 4.08 1.65
N PHE A 5 -7.39 4.01 2.16
CA PHE A 5 -6.23 3.53 1.39
C PHE A 5 -6.43 2.12 0.80
N GLN A 6 -7.17 1.25 1.49
CA GLN A 6 -7.53 -0.05 0.95
C GLN A 6 -8.51 0.09 -0.20
N SER A 7 -9.58 0.88 -0.03
CA SER A 7 -10.54 1.19 -1.10
C SER A 7 -9.87 1.85 -2.30
N PHE A 8 -8.77 2.56 -2.05
CA PHE A 8 -7.98 3.23 -3.06
C PHE A 8 -7.18 2.26 -3.93
N LEU A 9 -6.62 1.15 -3.41
CA LEU A 9 -5.73 0.26 -4.19
C LEU A 9 -6.27 -1.13 -4.48
N ILE A 10 -7.19 -1.63 -3.66
CA ILE A 10 -7.67 -3.00 -3.78
C ILE A 10 -9.15 -3.00 -3.46
N ASN A 11 -9.96 -3.35 -4.47
CA ASN A 11 -11.38 -3.69 -4.34
C ASN A 11 -11.64 -4.81 -3.29
N GLY A 12 -11.46 -4.52 -2.00
CA GLY A 12 -11.92 -5.30 -0.86
C GLY A 12 -11.22 -6.63 -0.55
N ARG A 13 -10.01 -6.95 -1.06
CA ARG A 13 -9.36 -8.24 -0.70
C ARG A 13 -8.95 -8.33 0.77
N THR A 14 -8.68 -7.19 1.41
CA THR A 14 -8.31 -7.11 2.82
C THR A 14 -8.82 -5.78 3.41
N SER A 15 -9.43 -5.83 4.59
CA SER A 15 -9.76 -4.65 5.39
C SER A 15 -8.94 -4.68 6.68
N PHE A 16 -8.21 -3.62 6.96
CA PHE A 16 -7.44 -3.47 8.21
C PHE A 16 -7.46 -2.01 8.63
N VAL A 17 -7.20 -1.71 9.88
CA VAL A 17 -7.15 -0.33 10.36
C VAL A 17 -5.75 -0.05 10.89
N PHE A 18 -5.15 1.10 10.52
CA PHE A 18 -3.90 1.52 11.16
C PHE A 18 -4.13 1.62 12.67
N GLY A 19 -3.24 1.02 13.46
CA GLY A 19 -3.40 0.84 14.90
C GLY A 19 -4.04 -0.47 15.34
N GLU A 20 -4.52 -1.30 14.42
CA GLU A 20 -5.04 -2.64 14.71
C GLU A 20 -3.93 -3.58 15.20
N PHE A 21 -4.27 -4.46 16.13
CA PHE A 21 -3.29 -5.34 16.75
C PHE A 21 -2.80 -6.44 15.81
N TYR A 22 -1.52 -6.79 15.93
CA TYR A 22 -0.86 -7.86 15.18
C TYR A 22 -1.68 -9.16 15.15
N GLU A 23 -2.13 -9.64 16.31
CA GLU A 23 -2.90 -10.89 16.40
C GLU A 23 -4.24 -10.81 15.67
N THR A 24 -4.88 -9.65 15.67
CA THR A 24 -6.14 -9.43 14.97
C THR A 24 -5.93 -9.49 13.45
N VAL A 25 -4.92 -8.79 12.95
CA VAL A 25 -4.59 -8.82 11.52
C VAL A 25 -4.14 -10.21 11.09
N LEU A 26 -3.27 -10.87 11.86
CA LEU A 26 -2.78 -12.22 11.58
C LEU A 26 -3.93 -13.23 11.53
N GLY A 27 -4.86 -13.18 12.50
CA GLY A 27 -6.03 -14.07 12.55
C GLY A 27 -6.97 -13.92 11.35
N GLY A 28 -6.97 -12.76 10.69
CA GLY A 28 -7.76 -12.48 9.49
C GLY A 28 -7.13 -12.97 8.17
N LEU A 29 -5.83 -13.30 8.17
CA LEU A 29 -5.08 -13.64 6.95
C LEU A 29 -4.77 -15.13 6.87
N LYS A 30 -5.43 -15.84 5.95
CA LYS A 30 -5.12 -17.25 5.67
C LYS A 30 -3.87 -17.37 4.80
N ASN A 31 -2.98 -18.30 5.10
CA ASN A 31 -1.73 -18.55 4.34
C ASN A 31 -0.76 -17.36 4.29
N SER A 32 -0.78 -16.48 5.30
CA SER A 32 0.24 -15.45 5.48
C SER A 32 1.53 -16.05 6.06
N LYS A 33 2.64 -15.34 5.88
CA LYS A 33 3.90 -15.59 6.58
C LYS A 33 4.15 -14.44 7.54
N SER A 34 4.41 -14.74 8.81
CA SER A 34 4.75 -13.75 9.82
C SER A 34 6.18 -13.87 10.28
N PHE A 35 6.81 -12.74 10.58
CA PHE A 35 8.18 -12.64 11.07
C PHE A 35 8.22 -11.71 12.27
N GLU A 36 8.88 -12.14 13.34
CA GLU A 36 9.24 -11.29 14.47
C GLU A 36 10.50 -10.52 14.08
N LEU A 37 10.44 -9.19 14.11
CA LEU A 37 11.59 -8.32 13.81
C LEU A 37 12.32 -7.95 15.09
N ASP A 38 11.56 -7.50 16.09
CA ASP A 38 12.04 -7.26 17.45
C ASP A 38 10.89 -7.41 18.45
N ARG A 39 10.98 -8.46 19.28
CA ARG A 39 9.98 -8.74 20.31
C ARG A 39 9.84 -7.64 21.35
N ARG A 40 10.91 -6.91 21.66
CA ARG A 40 10.90 -5.93 22.76
C ARG A 40 10.10 -4.68 22.40
N SER A 41 10.22 -4.23 21.16
CA SER A 41 9.39 -3.15 20.60
C SER A 41 8.02 -3.63 20.13
N GLY A 42 7.78 -4.95 20.10
CA GLY A 42 6.55 -5.50 19.51
C GLY A 42 6.51 -5.28 17.99
N SER A 43 7.68 -5.35 17.34
CA SER A 43 7.83 -5.17 15.91
C SER A 43 7.71 -6.49 15.16
N PHE A 44 6.77 -6.53 14.20
CA PHE A 44 6.49 -7.71 13.39
C PHE A 44 6.28 -7.33 11.92
N ALA A 45 6.49 -8.29 11.04
CA ALA A 45 6.09 -8.21 9.64
C ALA A 45 5.12 -9.35 9.32
N ILE A 46 4.05 -9.05 8.57
CA ILE A 46 3.21 -10.07 7.94
C ILE A 46 3.31 -9.88 6.42
N TYR A 47 3.55 -10.96 5.70
CA TYR A 47 3.51 -11.02 4.25
C TYR A 47 2.30 -11.84 3.80
N TYR A 48 1.46 -11.25 2.95
CA TYR A 48 0.26 -11.90 2.43
C TYR A 48 -0.01 -11.45 0.99
N MET A 49 0.02 -12.40 0.05
CA MET A 49 -0.30 -12.16 -1.37
C MET A 49 0.43 -10.96 -2.00
N GLY A 50 1.71 -10.74 -1.64
CA GLY A 50 2.50 -9.62 -2.14
C GLY A 50 2.28 -8.28 -1.41
N ILE A 51 1.47 -8.30 -0.35
CA ILE A 51 1.27 -7.19 0.57
C ILE A 51 2.15 -7.42 1.80
N GLU A 52 2.86 -6.39 2.22
CA GLU A 52 3.62 -6.34 3.46
C GLU A 52 2.93 -5.45 4.48
N PHE A 53 2.81 -5.96 5.69
CA PHE A 53 2.26 -5.28 6.85
C PHE A 53 3.35 -5.20 7.91
N LEU A 54 3.68 -3.99 8.36
CA LEU A 54 4.59 -3.81 9.49
C LEU A 54 3.83 -3.32 10.72
N PHE A 55 4.27 -3.83 11.85
CA PHE A 55 3.73 -3.54 13.16
C PHE A 55 4.83 -2.92 14.00
N ASP A 56 4.46 -1.93 14.80
CA ASP A 56 5.28 -1.36 15.87
C ASP A 56 4.42 -1.27 17.13
N ASN A 57 4.98 -1.59 18.30
CA ASN A 57 4.23 -1.74 19.55
C ASN A 57 2.97 -2.62 19.38
N TYR A 58 3.12 -3.73 18.65
CA TYR A 58 2.04 -4.67 18.29
C TYR A 58 0.91 -4.08 17.44
N LYS A 59 1.06 -2.87 16.90
CA LYS A 59 0.02 -2.16 16.15
C LYS A 59 0.44 -1.94 14.70
N LEU A 60 -0.50 -2.15 13.78
CA LEU A 60 -0.27 -1.94 12.35
C LEU A 60 0.11 -0.49 12.10
N CYS A 61 1.33 -0.27 11.60
CA CYS A 61 1.89 1.06 11.36
C CYS A 61 2.27 1.29 9.90
N LEU A 62 2.44 0.25 9.08
CA LEU A 62 2.75 0.39 7.67
C LEU A 62 2.13 -0.73 6.85
N VAL A 63 1.64 -0.36 5.67
CA VAL A 63 1.14 -1.29 4.66
C VAL A 63 1.76 -0.92 3.32
N GLN A 64 2.34 -1.91 2.66
CA GLN A 64 3.04 -1.76 1.39
C GLN A 64 2.57 -2.81 0.38
N TYR A 65 2.34 -2.34 -0.84
CA TYR A 65 1.93 -3.15 -1.98
C TYR A 65 3.04 -3.18 -3.02
N GLU A 66 3.57 -4.37 -3.27
CA GLU A 66 4.64 -4.59 -4.25
C GLU A 66 4.05 -5.15 -5.54
N ILE A 67 4.04 -4.38 -6.64
CA ILE A 67 3.37 -4.83 -7.87
C ILE A 67 4.01 -6.08 -8.47
N SER A 68 5.32 -6.25 -8.29
CA SER A 68 6.07 -7.43 -8.70
C SER A 68 5.55 -8.73 -8.06
N ARG A 69 4.84 -8.61 -6.93
CA ARG A 69 4.27 -9.73 -6.17
C ARG A 69 2.74 -9.80 -6.26
N VAL A 70 2.07 -8.65 -6.20
CA VAL A 70 0.59 -8.59 -6.26
C VAL A 70 0.08 -8.76 -7.71
N LEU A 71 0.93 -8.44 -8.70
CA LEU A 71 0.71 -8.48 -10.15
C LEU A 71 -0.34 -7.51 -10.68
N GLN A 72 -1.42 -7.29 -9.94
CA GLN A 72 -2.48 -6.35 -10.30
C GLN A 72 -3.17 -5.74 -9.07
N LEU A 73 -3.48 -4.45 -9.18
CA LEU A 73 -4.23 -3.65 -8.22
C LEU A 73 -5.36 -2.92 -8.96
N TYR A 74 -6.23 -2.23 -8.22
CA TYR A 74 -7.28 -1.41 -8.80
C TYR A 74 -7.42 -0.09 -8.04
N VAL A 75 -7.34 1.02 -8.76
CA VAL A 75 -7.84 2.31 -8.29
C VAL A 75 -9.21 2.52 -8.91
N ASN A 76 -10.27 2.42 -8.10
CA ASN A 76 -11.65 2.45 -8.58
C ASN A 76 -11.90 1.34 -9.64
N LYS A 77 -12.28 1.72 -10.86
CA LYS A 77 -12.47 0.81 -12.00
C LYS A 77 -11.19 0.53 -12.79
N ASN A 78 -10.11 1.29 -12.53
CA ASN A 78 -8.90 1.28 -13.33
C ASN A 78 -7.95 0.21 -12.81
N LYS A 79 -7.53 -0.69 -13.72
CA LYS A 79 -6.57 -1.74 -13.41
C LYS A 79 -5.16 -1.17 -13.40
N ILE A 80 -4.41 -1.48 -12.35
CA ILE A 80 -3.00 -1.12 -12.20
C ILE A 80 -2.16 -2.39 -12.28
N THR A 81 -1.09 -2.34 -13.06
CA THR A 81 -0.07 -3.38 -13.21
C THR A 81 1.32 -2.74 -13.17
N GLY A 82 2.38 -3.55 -13.20
CA GLY A 82 3.75 -3.03 -13.28
C GLY A 82 4.08 -2.33 -14.62
N SER A 83 3.12 -2.28 -15.54
CA SER A 83 3.22 -1.56 -16.82
C SER A 83 2.39 -0.29 -16.84
N THR A 84 1.69 0.05 -15.75
CA THR A 84 0.93 1.29 -15.64
C THR A 84 1.90 2.45 -15.54
N SER A 85 1.82 3.39 -16.49
CA SER A 85 2.68 4.57 -16.50
C SER A 85 2.28 5.55 -15.41
N ILE A 86 3.19 6.44 -15.04
CA ILE A 86 2.88 7.54 -14.13
C ILE A 86 1.74 8.43 -14.65
N ASP A 87 1.69 8.71 -15.95
CA ASP A 87 0.66 9.55 -16.54
C ASP A 87 -0.73 8.88 -16.50
N ASP A 88 -0.79 7.58 -16.80
CA ASP A 88 -2.04 6.81 -16.63
C ASP A 88 -2.49 6.84 -15.17
N PHE A 89 -1.54 6.64 -14.25
CA PHE A 89 -1.83 6.61 -12.81
C PHE A 89 -2.37 7.96 -12.32
N LYS A 90 -1.75 9.07 -12.73
CA LYS A 90 -2.22 10.44 -12.45
C LYS A 90 -3.66 10.63 -12.94
N GLY A 91 -3.96 10.20 -14.16
CA GLY A 91 -5.32 10.19 -14.69
C GLY A 91 -6.31 9.42 -13.80
N TYR A 92 -5.90 8.28 -13.24
CA TYR A 92 -6.74 7.51 -12.31
C TYR A 92 -6.99 8.23 -11.00
N LEU A 93 -6.03 9.01 -10.49
CA LEU A 93 -6.19 9.85 -9.29
C LEU A 93 -7.16 11.01 -9.53
N ASP A 94 -7.01 11.68 -10.66
CA ASP A 94 -7.86 12.80 -11.07
C ASP A 94 -9.32 12.38 -11.25
N GLU A 95 -9.56 11.19 -11.84
CA GLU A 95 -10.91 10.61 -11.99
C GLU A 95 -11.68 10.46 -10.67
N ILE A 96 -10.98 10.32 -9.55
CA ILE A 96 -11.57 10.13 -8.21
C ILE A 96 -11.29 11.31 -7.26
N ASP A 97 -10.86 12.46 -7.81
CA ASP A 97 -10.58 13.69 -7.06
C ASP A 97 -9.58 13.50 -5.90
N ILE A 98 -8.56 12.67 -6.12
CA ILE A 98 -7.43 12.54 -5.18
C ILE A 98 -6.31 13.47 -5.60
N ARG A 99 -6.04 14.45 -4.76
CA ARG A 99 -4.90 15.37 -4.94
C ARG A 99 -3.60 14.68 -4.56
N TYR A 100 -2.53 15.04 -5.25
CA TYR A 100 -1.20 14.54 -4.98
C TYR A 100 -0.13 15.62 -5.19
N LEU A 101 1.01 15.43 -4.53
CA LEU A 101 2.26 16.12 -4.78
C LEU A 101 3.19 15.15 -5.52
N GLU A 102 3.95 15.65 -6.49
CA GLU A 102 4.95 14.88 -7.21
C GLU A 102 6.34 15.28 -6.73
N GLU A 103 7.14 14.29 -6.36
CA GLU A 103 8.52 14.44 -5.94
C GLU A 103 9.40 13.50 -6.76
N GLU A 104 10.63 13.91 -7.03
CA GLU A 104 11.68 13.03 -7.55
C GLU A 104 12.75 12.87 -6.47
N LYS A 105 13.07 11.62 -6.13
CA LYS A 105 14.07 11.32 -5.12
C LYS A 105 14.82 10.05 -5.49
N ASP A 106 16.14 10.13 -5.46
CA ASP A 106 17.05 9.00 -5.73
C ASP A 106 16.75 8.31 -7.09
N GLY A 107 16.30 9.08 -8.09
CA GLY A 107 15.93 8.57 -9.42
C GLY A 107 14.56 7.89 -9.50
N GLN A 108 13.77 7.93 -8.43
CA GLN A 108 12.38 7.46 -8.41
C GLN A 108 11.42 8.65 -8.38
N ILE A 109 10.31 8.53 -9.11
CA ILE A 109 9.21 9.48 -9.00
C ILE A 109 8.23 8.97 -7.95
N ILE A 110 7.79 9.87 -7.08
CA ILE A 110 6.90 9.57 -5.96
C ILE A 110 5.70 10.50 -6.06
N LEU A 111 4.50 9.93 -6.11
CA LEU A 111 3.26 10.68 -5.91
C LEU A 111 2.81 10.52 -4.45
N ILE A 112 2.71 11.64 -3.73
CA ILE A 112 2.25 11.70 -2.34
C ILE A 112 0.83 12.25 -2.33
N THR A 113 -0.15 11.39 -2.07
CA THR A 113 -1.55 11.81 -2.05
C THR A 113 -1.88 12.62 -0.80
N ASN A 114 -2.93 13.44 -0.87
CA ASN A 114 -3.51 14.13 0.29
C ASN A 114 -4.03 13.19 1.39
N GLN A 115 -4.10 11.88 1.11
CA GLN A 115 -4.44 10.83 2.09
C GLN A 115 -3.19 10.22 2.74
N GLY A 116 -1.99 10.74 2.47
CA GLY A 116 -0.73 10.24 3.03
C GLY A 116 -0.24 8.95 2.39
N VAL A 117 -0.70 8.63 1.17
CA VAL A 117 -0.23 7.48 0.41
C VAL A 117 0.94 7.90 -0.45
N LYS A 118 2.04 7.15 -0.41
CA LYS A 118 3.18 7.31 -1.30
C LYS A 118 3.13 6.25 -2.40
N ILE A 119 3.23 6.68 -3.65
CA ILE A 119 3.11 5.85 -4.85
C ILE A 119 4.41 6.02 -5.64
N TYR A 120 5.17 4.94 -5.76
CA TYR A 120 6.52 4.94 -6.30
C TYR A 120 6.51 4.42 -7.74
N PHE A 121 7.27 5.11 -8.57
CA PHE A 121 7.47 4.78 -9.97
C PHE A 121 8.96 4.58 -10.25
N GLU A 122 9.28 3.46 -10.90
CA GLU A 122 10.61 3.13 -11.39
C GLU A 122 10.54 3.13 -12.92
N GLU A 123 11.46 3.85 -13.58
CA GLU A 123 11.44 4.01 -15.04
C GLU A 123 10.07 4.50 -15.58
N ASN A 124 9.40 5.38 -14.83
CA ASN A 124 8.04 5.89 -15.09
C ASN A 124 6.91 4.85 -15.00
N LEU A 125 7.17 3.65 -14.47
CA LEU A 125 6.19 2.59 -14.30
C LEU A 125 5.89 2.36 -12.83
N PHE A 126 4.63 2.06 -12.53
CA PHE A 126 4.19 1.79 -11.17
C PHE A 126 4.99 0.62 -10.56
N SER A 127 5.57 0.83 -9.39
CA SER A 127 6.33 -0.18 -8.64
C SER A 127 5.62 -0.51 -7.33
N THR A 128 5.40 0.50 -6.49
CA THR A 128 4.97 0.29 -5.11
C THR A 128 3.96 1.34 -4.67
N ALA A 129 3.03 0.95 -3.81
CA ALA A 129 2.22 1.91 -3.07
C ALA A 129 2.25 1.61 -1.57
N MET A 130 2.43 2.64 -0.76
CA MET A 130 2.67 2.51 0.66
C MET A 130 1.90 3.57 1.44
N LYS A 131 1.41 3.18 2.62
CA LYS A 131 0.92 4.11 3.62
C LYS A 131 1.48 3.71 4.99
N SER A 132 1.88 4.71 5.75
CA SER A 132 2.29 4.57 7.15
C SER A 132 1.43 5.43 8.06
N TRP A 133 1.34 5.04 9.33
CA TRP A 133 0.68 5.77 10.42
C TRP A 133 1.66 6.71 11.11
#